data_AF-A0A833JEN3-F1
#
_entry.id   AF-A0A833JEN3-F1
#
_cell.length_a   1.000
_cell.length_b   1.000
_cell.length_c   1.000
_cell.angle_alpha   90.00
_cell.angle_beta   90.00
_cell.angle_gamma   90.00
#
_symmetry.space_group_name_H-M   'P 1'
#
loop_
_entity.id
_entity.type
_entity.pdbx_description
1 polymer ?
#
loop_
_entity_poly.entity_id
_entity_poly.type
_entity_poly.pdbx_seq_one_letter_code
_entity_poly.pdbx_strand_id
1 'polypeptide(L)'
;MLKKIIHLLFILFFLKYSVLAYAKCIVGDDKDIAHLVEKKAKVKLVFFSTWCADCKDELEKIKKEKSTKEQVILINIFDPEKKADNVLKKFSLESYSCFIDTSKKIREKYKVTTVPKVIYINN
;
A
#
# COMPACT_ATOMS: atom_id res chain seq x y z
N MET A 1 -17.90 19.79 -36.73
CA MET A 1 -17.25 18.49 -36.44
C MET A 1 -16.03 18.61 -35.52
N LEU A 2 -15.22 19.67 -35.63
CA LEU A 2 -14.00 19.90 -34.84
C LEU A 2 -14.20 19.91 -33.30
N LYS A 3 -15.28 20.52 -32.79
CA LYS A 3 -15.56 20.57 -31.33
C LYS A 3 -15.78 19.18 -30.70
N LYS A 4 -16.41 18.24 -31.42
CA LYS A 4 -16.61 16.86 -30.93
C LYS A 4 -15.29 16.09 -30.85
N ILE A 5 -14.38 16.33 -31.80
CA ILE A 5 -13.03 15.73 -31.82
C ILE A 5 -12.20 16.25 -30.65
N ILE A 6 -12.23 17.57 -30.40
CA ILE A 6 -11.52 18.17 -29.26
C ILE A 6 -12.05 17.63 -27.92
N HIS A 7 -13.37 17.50 -27.78
CA HIS A 7 -13.96 16.96 -26.56
C HIS A 7 -13.60 15.48 -26.36
N LEU A 8 -13.62 14.68 -27.42
CA LEU A 8 -13.22 13.27 -27.38
C LEU A 8 -11.73 13.10 -27.06
N LEU A 9 -10.86 13.94 -27.63
CA LEU A 9 -9.44 13.98 -27.31
C LEU A 9 -9.18 14.40 -25.85
N PHE A 10 -9.97 15.35 -25.33
CA PHE A 10 -9.86 15.78 -23.93
C PHE A 10 -10.31 14.68 -22.96
N ILE A 11 -11.39 13.96 -23.28
CA ILE A 11 -11.87 12.80 -22.52
C ILE A 11 -10.84 11.66 -22.58
N LEU A 12 -10.28 11.35 -23.75
CA LEU A 12 -9.24 10.33 -23.89
C LEU A 12 -7.94 10.70 -23.17
N PHE A 13 -7.58 11.98 -23.17
CA PHE A 13 -6.44 12.51 -22.41
C PHE A 13 -6.68 12.41 -20.90
N PHE A 14 -7.87 12.80 -20.42
CA PHE A 14 -8.26 12.66 -19.01
C PHE A 14 -8.33 11.20 -18.55
N LEU A 15 -8.86 10.31 -19.39
CA LEU A 15 -8.91 8.88 -19.13
C LEU A 15 -7.50 8.27 -19.08
N LYS A 16 -6.56 8.69 -19.94
CA LYS A 16 -5.17 8.22 -19.88
C LYS A 16 -4.40 8.75 -18.68
N TYR A 17 -4.60 10.01 -18.31
CA TYR A 17 -3.91 10.63 -17.16
C TYR A 17 -4.39 10.07 -15.83
N SER A 18 -5.68 9.77 -15.70
CA SER A 18 -6.23 9.18 -14.47
C SER A 18 -5.69 7.78 -14.18
N VAL A 19 -5.31 7.00 -15.20
CA VAL A 19 -4.68 5.68 -14.99
C VAL A 19 -3.24 5.78 -14.47
N LEU A 20 -2.55 6.92 -14.63
CA LEU A 20 -1.12 7.04 -14.30
C LEU A 20 -0.82 7.39 -12.83
N ALA A 21 -1.82 7.74 -12.03
CA ALA A 21 -1.68 7.93 -10.59
C ALA A 21 -1.71 6.57 -9.86
N TYR A 22 -0.75 5.70 -10.19
CA TYR A 22 -0.54 4.47 -9.43
C TYR A 22 -0.01 4.84 -8.05
N ALA A 23 -0.71 4.45 -6.99
CA ALA A 23 -0.21 4.63 -5.65
C ALA A 23 1.09 3.81 -5.50
N LYS A 24 2.15 4.53 -5.17
CA LYS A 24 3.50 4.00 -4.95
C LYS A 24 3.68 3.84 -3.45
N CYS A 25 4.37 2.79 -3.00
CA CYS A 25 4.84 2.75 -1.62
C CYS A 25 5.71 3.98 -1.37
N ILE A 26 5.46 4.67 -0.27
CA ILE A 26 6.22 5.87 0.12
C ILE A 26 7.16 5.55 1.26
N VAL A 27 8.36 6.13 1.28
CA VAL A 27 9.16 6.12 2.51
C VAL A 27 8.40 6.88 3.60
N GLY A 28 8.27 6.25 4.78
CA GLY A 28 7.64 6.88 5.94
C GLY A 28 8.23 6.40 7.25
N ASP A 29 7.73 6.98 8.34
CA ASP A 29 8.16 6.64 9.70
C ASP A 29 6.98 6.32 10.64
N ASP A 30 7.30 6.16 11.92
CA ASP A 30 6.36 5.71 12.94
C ASP A 30 5.26 6.74 13.27
N LYS A 31 5.48 8.02 12.94
CA LYS A 31 4.50 9.10 13.08
C LYS A 31 3.48 9.08 11.96
N ASP A 32 3.91 8.78 10.73
CA ASP A 32 3.00 8.62 9.58
C ASP A 32 1.98 7.51 9.86
N ILE A 33 2.46 6.38 10.40
CA ILE A 33 1.60 5.26 10.78
C ILE A 33 0.69 5.65 11.96
N ALA A 34 1.21 6.34 12.98
CA ALA A 34 0.40 6.77 14.12
C ALA A 34 -0.79 7.65 13.70
N HIS A 35 -0.54 8.66 12.88
CA HIS A 35 -1.56 9.57 12.37
C HIS A 35 -2.63 8.85 11.53
N LEU A 36 -2.26 7.81 10.78
CA LEU A 36 -3.24 6.98 10.05
C LEU A 36 -4.06 6.08 10.98
N VAL A 37 -3.43 5.55 12.03
CA VAL A 37 -4.07 4.70 13.01
C VAL A 37 -5.08 5.49 13.85
N GLU A 38 -4.70 6.66 14.37
CA GLU A 38 -5.57 7.52 15.21
C GLU A 38 -6.88 7.92 14.52
N LYS A 39 -6.88 8.05 13.18
CA LYS A 39 -8.06 8.43 12.40
C LYS A 39 -9.05 7.28 12.15
N LYS A 40 -8.72 6.05 12.55
CA LYS A 40 -9.48 4.85 12.18
C LYS A 40 -9.80 4.02 13.42
N ALA A 41 -11.04 3.52 13.51
CA ALA A 41 -11.47 2.65 14.60
C ALA A 41 -10.77 1.28 14.58
N LYS A 42 -10.37 0.80 13.40
CA LYS A 42 -9.70 -0.49 13.20
C LYS A 42 -8.69 -0.42 12.08
N VAL A 43 -7.46 -0.87 12.35
CA VAL A 43 -6.36 -0.92 11.38
C VAL A 43 -5.66 -2.27 11.44
N LYS A 44 -5.41 -2.88 10.28
CA LYS A 44 -4.57 -4.06 10.08
C LYS A 44 -3.24 -3.60 9.49
N LEU A 45 -2.18 -3.66 10.28
CA LEU A 45 -0.80 -3.45 9.80
C LEU A 45 -0.26 -4.79 9.28
N VAL A 46 0.31 -4.78 8.08
CA VAL A 46 0.87 -5.97 7.44
C VAL A 46 2.30 -5.71 7.03
N PHE A 47 3.23 -6.26 7.78
CA PHE A 47 4.65 -6.18 7.55
C PHE A 47 5.08 -7.28 6.58
N PHE A 48 5.75 -6.92 5.49
CA PHE A 48 6.15 -7.84 4.44
C PHE A 48 7.52 -7.52 3.86
N SER A 49 8.04 -8.47 3.08
CA SER A 49 9.19 -8.26 2.20
C SER A 49 8.97 -9.01 0.88
N THR A 50 9.63 -8.57 -0.19
CA THR A 50 9.30 -8.94 -1.58
C THR A 50 9.74 -10.37 -1.93
N TRP A 51 10.75 -10.88 -1.23
CA TRP A 51 11.33 -12.21 -1.41
C TRP A 51 10.68 -13.28 -0.50
N CYS A 52 9.93 -12.87 0.50
CA CYS A 52 9.29 -13.75 1.48
C CYS A 52 8.11 -14.50 0.86
N ALA A 53 8.14 -15.84 0.90
CA ALA A 53 7.09 -16.70 0.34
C ALA A 53 5.78 -16.54 1.11
N ASP A 54 5.81 -16.74 2.43
CA ASP A 54 4.64 -16.63 3.30
C ASP A 54 3.98 -15.24 3.27
N CYS A 55 4.77 -14.21 2.98
CA CYS A 55 4.26 -12.86 2.78
C CYS A 55 3.34 -12.75 1.56
N LYS A 56 3.65 -13.49 0.49
CA LYS A 56 2.81 -13.52 -0.72
C LYS A 56 1.46 -14.15 -0.41
N ASP A 57 1.44 -15.21 0.39
CA ASP A 57 0.19 -15.85 0.83
C ASP A 57 -0.67 -14.89 1.65
N GLU A 58 -0.06 -14.08 2.52
CA GLU A 58 -0.78 -13.05 3.28
C GLU A 58 -1.32 -11.92 2.38
N LEU A 59 -0.54 -11.47 1.40
CA LEU A 59 -0.99 -10.47 0.42
C LEU A 59 -2.15 -11.00 -0.44
N GLU A 60 -2.16 -12.29 -0.79
CA GLU A 60 -3.28 -12.93 -1.48
C GLU A 60 -4.54 -13.00 -0.62
N LYS A 61 -4.40 -13.24 0.70
CA LYS A 61 -5.54 -13.20 1.63
C LYS A 61 -6.16 -11.82 1.70
N ILE A 62 -5.34 -10.77 1.82
CA ILE A 62 -5.80 -9.37 1.86
C ILE A 62 -6.66 -9.04 0.64
N LYS A 63 -6.26 -9.51 -0.55
CA LYS A 63 -7.06 -9.33 -1.78
C LYS A 63 -8.47 -9.95 -1.67
N LYS A 64 -8.61 -11.05 -0.93
CA LYS A 64 -9.87 -11.79 -0.76
C LYS A 64 -10.67 -11.34 0.47
N GLU A 65 -10.06 -10.60 1.38
CA GLU A 65 -10.71 -10.10 2.59
C GLU A 65 -11.79 -9.07 2.26
N LYS A 66 -12.90 -9.07 3.03
CA LYS A 66 -13.95 -8.04 2.95
C LYS A 66 -13.58 -6.73 3.67
N SER A 67 -12.41 -6.67 4.30
CA SER A 67 -11.92 -5.45 4.96
C SER A 67 -11.83 -4.31 3.95
N THR A 68 -12.18 -3.09 4.38
CA THR A 68 -12.03 -1.96 3.47
C THR A 68 -10.55 -1.67 3.26
N LYS A 69 -10.18 -1.25 2.05
CA LYS A 69 -8.80 -0.95 1.69
C LYS A 69 -8.21 0.12 2.61
N GLU A 70 -9.04 1.03 3.15
CA GLU A 70 -8.58 2.03 4.10
C GLU A 70 -8.17 1.43 5.44
N GLN A 71 -8.65 0.24 5.81
CA GLN A 71 -8.30 -0.40 7.09
C GLN A 71 -6.98 -1.17 7.05
N VAL A 72 -6.37 -1.36 5.89
CA VAL A 72 -5.15 -2.15 5.74
C VAL A 72 -3.98 -1.24 5.37
N ILE A 73 -2.89 -1.32 6.14
CA ILE A 73 -1.65 -0.60 5.86
C ILE A 73 -0.53 -1.64 5.63
N LEU A 74 0.04 -1.61 4.43
CA LEU A 74 1.14 -2.48 4.04
C LEU A 74 2.48 -1.79 4.40
N ILE A 75 3.40 -2.52 5.01
CA ILE A 75 4.66 -1.97 5.49
C ILE A 75 5.80 -2.89 5.00
N ASN A 76 6.60 -2.40 4.07
CA ASN A 76 7.80 -3.10 3.64
C ASN A 76 8.99 -2.67 4.51
N ILE A 77 9.76 -3.63 5.04
CA ILE A 77 10.85 -3.33 6.00
C ILE A 77 12.26 -3.72 5.55
N PHE A 78 12.43 -4.34 4.38
CA PHE A 78 13.74 -4.84 3.90
C PHE A 78 14.05 -4.55 2.43
N ASP A 79 13.11 -4.00 1.67
CA ASP A 79 13.27 -3.78 0.23
C ASP A 79 13.20 -2.30 -0.14
N PRO A 80 13.82 -1.91 -1.27
CA PRO A 80 13.60 -0.59 -1.85
C PRO A 80 12.18 -0.47 -2.44
N GLU A 81 11.66 0.77 -2.50
CA GLU A 81 10.33 1.12 -3.04
C GLU A 81 9.96 0.36 -4.31
N LYS A 82 10.84 0.39 -5.32
CA LYS A 82 10.56 -0.20 -6.64
C LYS A 82 10.22 -1.69 -6.56
N LYS A 83 10.84 -2.45 -5.65
CA LYS A 83 10.52 -3.88 -5.49
C LYS A 83 9.17 -4.07 -4.79
N ALA A 84 8.88 -3.25 -3.78
CA ALA A 84 7.59 -3.27 -3.09
C ALA A 84 6.44 -2.91 -4.05
N ASP A 85 6.60 -1.86 -4.86
CA ASP A 85 5.63 -1.44 -5.88
C ASP A 85 5.31 -2.56 -6.87
N ASN A 86 6.34 -3.27 -7.34
CA ASN A 86 6.17 -4.40 -8.25
C ASN A 86 5.39 -5.54 -7.62
N VAL A 87 5.60 -5.79 -6.32
CA VAL A 87 4.80 -6.75 -5.57
C VAL A 87 3.34 -6.28 -5.46
N LEU A 88 3.09 -5.02 -5.10
CA LEU A 88 1.71 -4.52 -5.04
C LEU A 88 0.98 -4.65 -6.37
N LYS A 89 1.63 -4.30 -7.48
CA LYS A 89 1.09 -4.48 -8.83
C LYS A 89 0.77 -5.94 -9.14
N LYS A 90 1.71 -6.85 -8.83
CA LYS A 90 1.53 -8.29 -9.05
C LYS A 90 0.31 -8.83 -8.30
N PHE A 91 0.03 -8.33 -7.11
CA PHE A 91 -1.09 -8.77 -6.27
C PHE A 91 -2.35 -7.90 -6.41
N SER A 92 -2.36 -6.90 -7.31
CA SER A 92 -3.49 -5.96 -7.48
C SER A 92 -3.82 -5.18 -6.21
N LEU A 93 -2.79 -4.75 -5.47
CA LEU A 93 -2.88 -4.05 -4.18
C LEU A 93 -2.44 -2.58 -4.27
N GLU A 94 -2.37 -1.99 -5.46
CA GLU A 94 -1.91 -0.61 -5.67
C GLU A 94 -2.80 0.42 -4.98
N SER A 95 -4.06 0.10 -4.70
CA SER A 95 -4.99 0.99 -3.99
C SER A 95 -4.84 0.98 -2.46
N TYR A 96 -3.93 0.20 -1.90
CA TYR A 96 -3.70 0.11 -0.46
C TYR A 96 -2.63 1.11 -0.02
N SER A 97 -2.75 1.64 1.20
CA SER A 97 -1.68 2.44 1.78
C SER A 97 -0.43 1.56 1.98
N CYS A 98 0.70 1.99 1.43
CA CYS A 98 1.96 1.26 1.52
C CYS A 98 3.11 2.17 1.95
N PHE A 99 3.90 1.70 2.92
CA PHE A 99 5.05 2.40 3.45
C PHE A 99 6.32 1.56 3.33
N ILE A 100 7.47 2.22 3.12
CA ILE A 100 8.80 1.63 3.22
C ILE A 100 9.48 2.12 4.51
N ASP A 101 9.81 1.20 5.41
CA ASP A 101 10.47 1.48 6.68
C ASP A 101 12.01 1.48 6.54
N THR A 102 12.52 2.45 5.78
CA THR A 102 13.97 2.63 5.61
C THR A 102 14.66 3.01 6.92
N SER A 103 13.98 3.80 7.76
CA SER A 103 14.50 4.34 9.03
C SER A 103 14.49 3.36 10.19
N LYS A 104 13.82 2.20 10.04
CA LYS A 104 13.56 1.19 11.08
C LYS A 104 12.57 1.60 12.17
N LYS A 105 12.17 2.88 12.23
CA LYS A 105 11.31 3.40 13.28
C LYS A 105 9.97 2.69 13.34
N ILE A 106 9.39 2.33 12.18
CA ILE A 106 8.10 1.64 12.16
C ILE A 106 8.26 0.25 12.76
N ARG A 107 9.22 -0.57 12.28
CA ARG A 107 9.39 -1.93 12.79
C ARG A 107 9.86 -1.94 14.25
N GLU A 108 10.63 -0.97 14.69
CA GLU A 108 11.08 -0.85 16.10
C GLU A 108 9.90 -0.55 17.02
N LYS A 109 9.04 0.42 16.68
CA LYS A 109 7.82 0.75 17.45
C LYS A 109 6.92 -0.46 17.66
N TYR A 110 6.74 -1.26 16.61
CA TYR A 110 5.89 -2.45 16.63
C TYR A 110 6.65 -3.75 16.98
N LYS A 111 7.93 -3.65 17.36
CA LYS A 111 8.81 -4.79 17.72
C LYS A 111 8.82 -5.91 16.68
N VAL A 112 8.84 -5.54 15.39
CA VAL A 112 8.84 -6.46 14.26
C VAL A 112 10.28 -6.71 13.80
N THR A 113 10.75 -7.94 13.97
CA THR A 113 12.09 -8.37 13.52
C THR A 113 12.04 -9.34 12.34
N THR A 114 10.88 -9.94 12.09
CA THR A 114 10.65 -10.95 11.04
C THR A 114 9.36 -10.66 10.27
N VAL A 115 9.26 -11.20 9.06
CA VAL A 115 8.10 -11.08 8.17
C VAL A 115 7.64 -12.47 7.69
N PRO A 116 6.35 -12.67 7.40
CA PRO A 116 5.27 -11.70 7.56
C PRO A 116 4.91 -11.46 9.02
N LYS A 117 4.40 -10.27 9.33
CA LYS A 117 3.79 -9.99 10.63
C LYS A 117 2.51 -9.18 10.42
N VAL A 118 1.43 -9.65 11.02
CA VAL A 118 0.13 -8.94 11.02
C VAL A 118 -0.15 -8.44 12.43
N ILE A 119 -0.56 -7.18 12.54
CA ILE A 119 -0.95 -6.55 13.80
C ILE A 119 -2.31 -5.88 13.60
N TYR A 120 -3.25 -6.16 14.51
CA TYR A 120 -4.54 -5.49 14.55
C TYR A 120 -4.52 -4.43 15.64
N ILE A 121 -4.90 -3.21 15.29
CA ILE A 121 -5.06 -2.10 16.22
C ILE A 121 -6.52 -1.70 16.21
N ASN A 122 -7.12 -1.65 17.39
CA ASN A 122 -8.45 -1.11 17.61
C ASN A 122 -8.28 0.09 18.55
N ASN A 123 -8.88 1.22 18.19
CA ASN A 123 -8.94 2.43 19.02
C ASN A 123 -10.31 2.55 19.68
#